data_AF-T1C1S9-F1
#
_entry.id   AF-T1C1S9-F1
#
_cell.length_a   1.000
_cell.length_b   1.000
_cell.length_c   1.000
_cell.angle_alpha   90.00
_cell.angle_beta   90.00
_cell.angle_gamma   90.00
#
_symmetry.space_group_name_H-M   'P 1'
#
loop_
_entity.id
_entity.type
_entity.pdbx_description
1 polymer ?
#
loop_
_entity_poly.entity_id
_entity_poly.type
_entity_poly.pdbx_seq_one_letter_code
_entity_poly.pdbx_strand_id
1 'polypeptide(L)'
;MPQVRHSHQEIESMQLNPSEISELIKAKIQNLPITAEAHTQGTVVSVTDGIVRIHGLNDVMQGEMLAFPQNTYGLALNLERDSVGAVILGEYAHISEGNTVTCTGRILEVPVGPELIGRVVDALGKPIDGKGAIEAKATSPIEKIAPGVIERQSVTQPVQTGLKSIDSMVPVGRGQRELIIGDRQTGKTAVAIDTIINQKGQNMTCIYVAIGQKASSVVNVVRKLEEHGAMAYTIVVAATASESAAMQFIAPYSGCSMGEYFRDRGEDALIIYDDLTKQAWAYRQISLLLRRPPGREAYPGDVFYLHSRLLERAARVNPDYVERMTKGEVKGKTGSLTALPIIETQAGDVTAFVPTNVISITDGQIFLETDLFNAGIRPAINAGISVSRVGGQHKPR
;
A
#
# COMPACT_ATOMS: atom_id res chain seq x y z
N MET A 1 -1.38 18.44 62.09
CA MET A 1 -0.55 18.77 60.91
C MET A 1 -0.69 17.63 59.90
N PRO A 2 -0.78 17.94 58.61
CA PRO A 2 -1.92 17.53 57.77
C PRO A 2 -1.77 16.16 57.11
N GLN A 3 -2.92 15.48 56.98
CA GLN A 3 -3.09 14.28 56.16
C GLN A 3 -3.01 14.63 54.68
N VAL A 4 -2.18 13.88 53.96
CA VAL A 4 -2.02 13.93 52.51
C VAL A 4 -3.31 13.47 51.84
N ARG A 5 -4.00 14.39 51.17
CA ARG A 5 -5.11 14.07 50.27
C ARG A 5 -4.53 13.56 48.96
N HIS A 6 -4.75 12.28 48.64
CA HIS A 6 -4.58 11.78 47.29
C HIS A 6 -5.68 12.35 46.39
N SER A 7 -5.28 13.16 45.42
CA SER A 7 -6.13 13.61 44.31
C SER A 7 -6.28 12.46 43.31
N HIS A 8 -7.45 11.83 43.29
CA HIS A 8 -7.90 11.07 42.13
C HIS A 8 -8.17 12.08 40.99
N GLN A 9 -7.31 12.09 39.97
CA GLN A 9 -7.66 12.71 38.70
C GLN A 9 -8.69 11.81 38.03
N GLU A 10 -9.92 12.32 37.93
CA GLU A 10 -10.99 11.77 37.13
C GLU A 10 -10.53 11.72 35.67
N ILE A 11 -10.59 10.53 35.08
CA ILE A 11 -10.55 10.35 33.64
C ILE A 11 -11.88 10.91 33.14
N GLU A 12 -11.87 12.11 32.56
CA GLU A 12 -13.04 12.69 31.88
C GLU A 12 -13.50 11.70 30.81
N SER A 13 -14.60 11.00 31.10
CA SER A 13 -15.39 10.28 30.12
C SER A 13 -15.89 11.31 29.11
N MET A 14 -15.46 11.21 27.86
CA MET A 14 -16.00 11.98 26.75
C MET A 14 -17.52 11.71 26.67
N GLN A 15 -18.33 12.59 27.26
CA GLN A 15 -19.79 12.48 27.26
C GLN A 15 -20.29 12.74 25.84
N LEU A 16 -20.60 11.67 25.12
CA LEU A 16 -21.32 11.74 23.85
C LEU A 16 -22.70 12.34 24.10
N ASN A 17 -22.92 13.60 23.69
CA ASN A 17 -24.17 14.30 23.91
C ASN A 17 -25.22 13.76 22.90
N PRO A 18 -26.34 13.16 23.35
CA PRO A 18 -27.31 12.53 22.44
C PRO A 18 -27.92 13.50 21.41
N SER A 19 -27.96 14.79 21.74
CA SER A 19 -28.40 15.88 20.88
C SER A 19 -27.47 16.08 19.68
N GLU A 20 -26.15 16.06 19.87
CA GLU A 20 -25.18 16.23 18.78
C GLU A 20 -25.25 15.06 17.78
N ILE A 21 -25.39 13.83 18.28
CA ILE A 21 -25.58 12.64 17.44
C ILE A 21 -26.88 12.74 16.63
N SER A 22 -27.96 13.19 17.29
CA SER A 22 -29.26 13.36 16.63
C SER A 22 -29.22 14.43 15.54
N GLU A 23 -28.53 15.54 15.78
CA GLU A 23 -28.34 16.60 14.79
C GLU A 23 -27.49 16.13 13.60
N LEU A 24 -26.42 15.38 13.86
CA LEU A 24 -25.55 14.83 12.81
C LEU A 24 -26.30 13.83 11.92
N ILE A 25 -27.10 12.93 12.53
CA ILE A 25 -27.95 11.99 11.78
C ILE A 25 -29.02 12.76 10.99
N LYS A 26 -29.66 13.76 11.60
CA LYS A 26 -30.69 14.56 10.93
C LYS A 26 -30.12 15.32 9.73
N ALA A 27 -28.93 15.91 9.87
CA ALA A 27 -28.22 16.57 8.77
C ALA A 27 -27.90 15.60 7.63
N LYS A 28 -27.47 14.37 7.93
CA LYS A 28 -27.23 13.33 6.92
C LYS A 28 -28.50 12.91 6.18
N ILE A 29 -29.63 12.78 6.88
CA ILE A 29 -30.92 12.43 6.27
C ILE A 29 -31.43 13.58 5.41
N GLN A 30 -31.33 14.83 5.88
CA GLN A 30 -31.77 16.01 5.13
C GLN A 30 -30.96 16.24 3.84
N ASN A 31 -29.65 15.93 3.88
CA ASN A 31 -28.76 16.07 2.73
C ASN A 31 -28.73 14.82 1.84
N LEU A 32 -29.61 13.83 2.05
CA LEU A 32 -29.66 12.64 1.21
C LEU A 32 -30.34 12.99 -0.12
N PRO A 33 -29.63 13.02 -1.26
CA PRO A 33 -30.26 13.28 -2.54
C PRO A 33 -31.21 12.13 -2.90
N ILE A 34 -32.50 12.41 -3.01
CA ILE A 34 -33.50 11.45 -3.48
C ILE A 34 -33.59 11.57 -5.01
N THR A 35 -32.56 11.07 -5.69
CA THR A 35 -32.51 10.98 -7.14
C THR A 35 -32.42 9.52 -7.55
N ALA A 36 -33.29 9.07 -8.46
CA ALA A 36 -33.22 7.73 -9.01
C ALA A 36 -32.12 7.69 -10.08
N GLU A 37 -31.05 6.95 -9.83
CA GLU A 37 -29.99 6.69 -10.81
C GLU A 37 -30.19 5.30 -11.42
N ALA A 38 -30.11 5.21 -12.75
CA ALA A 38 -30.15 3.94 -13.45
C ALA A 38 -28.77 3.27 -13.36
N HIS A 39 -28.71 2.08 -12.76
CA HIS A 39 -27.48 1.28 -12.70
C HIS A 39 -27.64 -0.01 -13.46
N THR A 40 -26.60 -0.42 -14.18
CA THR A 40 -26.52 -1.73 -14.80
C THR A 40 -26.39 -2.80 -13.72
N GLN A 41 -27.22 -3.82 -13.82
CA GLN A 41 -27.35 -4.88 -12.83
C GLN A 41 -27.02 -6.24 -13.46
N GLY A 42 -26.46 -7.13 -12.67
CA GLY A 42 -26.19 -8.51 -13.04
C GLY A 42 -26.55 -9.46 -11.91
N THR A 43 -26.41 -10.75 -12.19
CA THR A 43 -26.75 -11.82 -11.26
C THR A 43 -25.56 -12.75 -11.11
N VAL A 44 -25.20 -13.09 -9.87
CA VAL A 44 -24.17 -14.08 -9.57
C VAL A 44 -24.63 -15.44 -10.08
N VAL A 45 -23.81 -16.05 -10.94
CA VAL A 45 -24.00 -17.40 -11.48
C VAL A 45 -23.26 -18.42 -10.64
N SER A 46 -22.07 -18.08 -10.15
CA SER A 46 -21.30 -19.00 -9.30
C SER A 46 -20.35 -18.25 -8.39
N VAL A 47 -20.09 -18.80 -7.20
CA VAL A 47 -19.08 -18.34 -6.24
C VAL A 47 -18.12 -19.49 -5.96
N THR A 48 -16.82 -19.26 -6.05
CA THR A 48 -15.79 -20.28 -5.77
C THR A 48 -14.51 -19.61 -5.29
N ASP A 49 -14.07 -19.91 -4.07
CA ASP A 49 -12.82 -19.40 -3.48
C ASP A 49 -12.60 -17.87 -3.63
N GLY A 50 -13.66 -17.09 -3.45
CA GLY A 50 -13.64 -15.63 -3.58
C GLY A 50 -13.70 -15.10 -5.02
N ILE A 51 -13.88 -15.99 -6.02
CA ILE A 51 -14.16 -15.62 -7.41
C ILE A 51 -15.64 -15.77 -7.69
N VAL A 52 -16.19 -14.77 -8.36
CA VAL A 52 -17.59 -14.71 -8.77
C VAL A 52 -17.68 -14.62 -10.28
N ARG A 53 -18.57 -15.43 -10.84
CA ARG A 53 -19.03 -15.28 -12.22
C ARG A 53 -20.37 -14.61 -12.21
N ILE A 54 -20.52 -13.56 -12.99
CA ILE A 54 -21.71 -12.72 -13.03
C ILE A 54 -22.25 -12.72 -14.46
N HIS A 55 -23.54 -12.92 -14.61
CA HIS A 55 -24.23 -12.75 -15.87
C HIS A 55 -24.88 -11.37 -15.94
N GLY A 56 -24.84 -10.71 -17.10
CA GLY A 56 -25.29 -9.34 -17.28
C GLY A 56 -24.13 -8.34 -17.14
N LEU A 57 -24.38 -7.18 -16.54
CA LEU A 57 -23.40 -6.09 -16.42
C LEU A 57 -22.80 -5.65 -17.78
N ASN A 58 -23.65 -5.45 -18.80
CA ASN A 58 -23.20 -5.16 -20.18
C ASN A 58 -22.30 -3.92 -20.31
N ASP A 59 -22.45 -2.95 -19.41
CA ASP A 59 -21.72 -1.68 -19.43
C ASP A 59 -20.51 -1.66 -18.46
N VAL A 60 -20.14 -2.81 -17.88
CA VAL A 60 -19.03 -2.86 -16.92
C VAL A 60 -17.69 -2.57 -17.59
N MET A 61 -16.85 -1.82 -16.89
CA MET A 61 -15.47 -1.57 -17.31
C MET A 61 -14.50 -2.58 -16.68
N GLN A 62 -13.41 -2.89 -17.39
CA GLN A 62 -12.34 -3.68 -16.79
C GLN A 62 -11.70 -2.89 -15.64
N GLY A 63 -11.58 -3.51 -14.47
CA GLY A 63 -11.10 -2.85 -13.26
C GLY A 63 -12.14 -2.00 -12.53
N GLU A 64 -13.41 -2.07 -12.94
CA GLU A 64 -14.51 -1.43 -12.22
C GLU A 64 -14.77 -2.10 -10.87
N MET A 65 -15.14 -1.29 -9.88
CA MET A 65 -15.66 -1.77 -8.61
C MET A 65 -17.12 -2.20 -8.78
N LEU A 66 -17.41 -3.43 -8.37
CA LEU A 66 -18.75 -4.00 -8.35
C LEU A 66 -19.28 -4.04 -6.93
N ALA A 67 -20.52 -3.62 -6.72
CA ALA A 67 -21.16 -3.68 -5.41
C ALA A 67 -22.00 -4.96 -5.29
N PHE A 68 -21.74 -5.71 -4.22
CA PHE A 68 -22.43 -6.93 -3.81
C PHE A 68 -23.29 -6.66 -2.58
N PRO A 69 -24.19 -7.60 -2.21
CA PRO A 69 -24.94 -7.50 -0.97
C PRO A 69 -24.04 -7.34 0.26
N GLN A 70 -24.60 -6.76 1.32
CA GLN A 70 -23.91 -6.53 2.61
C GLN A 70 -22.66 -5.63 2.52
N ASN A 71 -22.67 -4.65 1.61
CA ASN A 71 -21.60 -3.65 1.46
C ASN A 71 -20.22 -4.26 1.14
N THR A 72 -20.25 -5.38 0.41
CA THR A 72 -19.06 -6.05 -0.11
C THR A 72 -18.78 -5.54 -1.52
N TYR A 73 -17.50 -5.37 -1.83
CA TYR A 73 -17.07 -4.94 -3.15
C TYR A 73 -16.33 -6.06 -3.85
N GLY A 74 -16.39 -6.08 -5.18
CA GLY A 74 -15.55 -6.93 -6.02
C GLY A 74 -14.87 -6.12 -7.11
N LEU A 75 -13.82 -6.67 -7.69
CA LEU A 75 -13.10 -6.08 -8.81
C LEU A 75 -13.38 -6.89 -10.08
N ALA A 76 -13.91 -6.24 -11.11
CA ALA A 76 -14.11 -6.86 -12.42
C ALA A 76 -12.74 -7.06 -13.11
N LEU A 77 -12.38 -8.30 -13.43
CA LEU A 77 -11.07 -8.63 -14.01
C LEU A 77 -11.18 -9.16 -15.45
N ASN A 78 -12.09 -10.11 -15.68
CA ASN A 78 -12.30 -10.72 -16.99
C ASN A 78 -13.68 -10.33 -17.51
N LEU A 79 -13.75 -9.76 -18.70
CA LEU A 79 -15.00 -9.50 -19.41
C LEU A 79 -15.11 -10.53 -20.54
N GLU A 80 -15.82 -11.63 -20.29
CA GLU A 80 -16.11 -12.64 -21.30
C GLU A 80 -17.37 -12.23 -22.08
N ARG A 81 -17.66 -12.93 -23.17
CA ARG A 81 -18.79 -12.59 -24.05
C ARG A 81 -20.14 -12.59 -23.32
N ASP A 82 -20.34 -13.57 -22.44
CA ASP A 82 -21.62 -13.83 -21.78
C ASP A 82 -21.51 -13.76 -20.23
N SER A 83 -20.31 -13.46 -19.70
CA SER A 83 -20.10 -13.39 -18.25
C SER A 83 -18.96 -12.47 -17.85
N VAL A 84 -19.02 -11.98 -16.62
CA VAL A 84 -18.01 -11.14 -16.00
C VAL A 84 -17.38 -11.94 -14.86
N GLY A 85 -16.06 -12.12 -14.92
CA GLY A 85 -15.27 -12.70 -13.84
C GLY A 85 -14.79 -11.59 -12.91
N ALA A 86 -15.23 -11.64 -11.65
CA ALA A 86 -14.84 -10.70 -10.61
C ALA A 86 -14.23 -11.42 -9.41
N VAL A 87 -13.43 -10.69 -8.64
CA VAL A 87 -12.83 -11.18 -7.40
C VAL A 87 -13.35 -10.35 -6.24
N ILE A 88 -13.76 -11.00 -5.16
CA ILE A 88 -14.32 -10.35 -3.97
C ILE A 88 -13.22 -9.71 -3.11
N LEU A 89 -13.42 -8.44 -2.77
CA LEU A 89 -12.57 -7.61 -1.92
C LEU A 89 -13.09 -7.68 -0.47
N GLY A 90 -12.89 -8.84 0.17
CA GLY A 90 -13.27 -9.07 1.56
C GLY A 90 -13.82 -10.47 1.80
N GLU A 91 -14.72 -10.57 2.78
CA GLU A 91 -15.47 -11.79 3.06
C GLU A 91 -16.44 -12.09 1.90
N TYR A 92 -16.55 -13.36 1.51
CA TYR A 92 -17.38 -13.79 0.38
C TYR A 92 -18.40 -14.87 0.76
N ALA A 93 -18.38 -15.38 2.00
CA ALA A 93 -19.18 -16.52 2.43
C ALA A 93 -20.70 -16.24 2.43
N HIS A 94 -21.10 -14.98 2.55
CA HIS A 94 -22.49 -14.55 2.46
C HIS A 94 -23.00 -14.40 1.03
N ILE A 95 -22.12 -14.40 0.03
CA ILE A 95 -22.49 -14.24 -1.38
C ILE A 95 -22.94 -15.60 -1.91
N SER A 96 -24.13 -15.63 -2.50
CA SER A 96 -24.73 -16.84 -3.07
C SER A 96 -25.13 -16.65 -4.53
N GLU A 97 -25.28 -17.77 -5.25
CA GLU A 97 -25.88 -17.77 -6.59
C GLU A 97 -27.26 -17.07 -6.56
N GLY A 98 -27.58 -16.35 -7.64
CA GLY A 98 -28.79 -15.55 -7.74
C GLY A 98 -28.71 -14.18 -7.07
N ASN A 99 -27.63 -13.89 -6.31
CA ASN A 99 -27.45 -12.56 -5.74
C ASN A 99 -27.28 -11.50 -6.83
N THR A 100 -27.88 -10.35 -6.56
CA THR A 100 -27.78 -9.16 -7.40
C THR A 100 -26.43 -8.49 -7.23
N VAL A 101 -25.83 -8.07 -8.34
CA VAL A 101 -24.59 -7.27 -8.39
C VAL A 101 -24.87 -6.00 -9.18
N THR A 102 -24.33 -4.88 -8.76
CA THR A 102 -24.50 -3.59 -9.44
C THR A 102 -23.16 -2.96 -9.80
N CYS A 103 -23.08 -2.41 -11.02
CA CYS A 103 -21.97 -1.56 -11.45
C CYS A 103 -21.97 -0.25 -10.65
N THR A 104 -20.80 0.15 -10.15
CA THR A 104 -20.65 1.44 -9.46
C THR A 104 -20.33 2.59 -10.41
N GLY A 105 -19.92 2.27 -11.65
CA GLY A 105 -19.43 3.24 -12.64
C GLY A 105 -18.08 3.85 -12.27
N ARG A 106 -17.43 3.35 -11.21
CA ARG A 106 -16.17 3.87 -10.69
C ARG A 106 -15.09 2.80 -10.78
N ILE A 107 -13.93 3.20 -11.27
CA ILE A 107 -12.71 2.41 -11.13
C ILE A 107 -12.40 2.29 -9.63
N LEU A 108 -11.72 1.22 -9.22
CA LEU A 108 -11.32 1.04 -7.83
C LEU A 108 -10.49 2.23 -7.33
N GLU A 109 -11.07 3.00 -6.42
CA GLU A 109 -10.49 4.16 -5.76
C GLU A 109 -10.32 3.92 -4.26
N VAL A 110 -9.31 4.58 -3.69
CA VAL A 110 -9.05 4.60 -2.24
C VAL A 110 -9.02 6.03 -1.74
N PRO A 111 -9.40 6.28 -0.47
CA PRO A 111 -9.21 7.58 0.16
C PRO A 111 -7.72 7.93 0.18
N VAL A 112 -7.41 9.20 -0.05
CA VAL A 112 -6.05 9.75 0.01
C VAL A 112 -6.07 11.11 0.69
N GLY A 113 -4.99 11.46 1.38
CA GLY A 113 -4.87 12.75 2.04
C GLY A 113 -4.07 12.71 3.34
N PRO A 114 -3.77 13.88 3.91
CA PRO A 114 -3.09 13.99 5.20
C PRO A 114 -3.90 13.38 6.35
N GLU A 115 -5.23 13.24 6.20
CA GLU A 115 -6.12 12.65 7.22
C GLU A 115 -5.82 11.17 7.51
N LEU A 116 -5.07 10.49 6.63
CA LEU A 116 -4.61 9.12 6.82
C LEU A 116 -3.36 9.00 7.69
N ILE A 117 -2.62 10.10 7.90
CA ILE A 117 -1.38 10.08 8.67
C ILE A 117 -1.68 9.66 10.12
N GLY A 118 -0.93 8.69 10.63
CA GLY A 118 -1.12 8.14 11.97
C GLY A 118 -2.23 7.08 12.08
N ARG A 119 -2.85 6.72 10.96
CA ARG A 119 -3.91 5.71 10.89
C ARG A 119 -3.39 4.36 10.41
N VAL A 120 -4.07 3.31 10.84
CA VAL A 120 -3.94 1.96 10.26
C VAL A 120 -5.21 1.68 9.46
N VAL A 121 -5.05 1.40 8.17
CA VAL A 121 -6.14 1.16 7.23
C VAL A 121 -6.00 -0.19 6.53
N ASP A 122 -7.11 -0.74 6.06
CA ASP A 122 -7.12 -1.90 5.17
C ASP A 122 -6.75 -1.52 3.73
N ALA A 123 -6.74 -2.50 2.83
CA ALA A 123 -6.40 -2.30 1.43
C ALA A 123 -7.42 -1.43 0.65
N LEU A 124 -8.61 -1.20 1.19
CA LEU A 124 -9.64 -0.31 0.64
C LEU A 124 -9.60 1.09 1.29
N GLY A 125 -8.69 1.32 2.25
CA GLY A 125 -8.57 2.57 2.98
C GLY A 125 -9.54 2.72 4.15
N LYS A 126 -10.23 1.65 4.58
CA LYS A 126 -11.08 1.68 5.77
C LYS A 126 -10.22 1.59 7.04
N PRO A 127 -10.50 2.38 8.10
CA PRO A 127 -9.73 2.32 9.33
C PRO A 127 -9.95 1.00 10.07
N ILE A 128 -8.85 0.39 10.51
CA ILE A 128 -8.83 -0.85 11.32
C ILE A 128 -8.14 -0.67 12.68
N ASP A 129 -7.74 0.56 13.02
CA ASP A 129 -7.10 0.92 14.28
C ASP A 129 -8.07 1.21 15.44
N GLY A 130 -9.38 1.21 15.18
CA GLY A 130 -10.40 1.53 16.19
C GLY A 130 -10.46 3.03 16.57
N LYS A 131 -9.72 3.92 15.89
CA LYS A 131 -9.68 5.37 16.17
C LYS A 131 -10.83 6.15 15.49
N GLY A 132 -11.92 5.46 15.14
CA GLY A 132 -13.08 6.05 14.45
C GLY A 132 -12.91 6.17 12.93
N ALA A 133 -13.88 6.82 12.26
CA ALA A 133 -13.87 7.00 10.81
C ALA A 133 -12.72 7.93 10.35
N ILE A 134 -12.38 7.86 9.07
CA ILE A 134 -11.44 8.79 8.42
C ILE A 134 -12.26 9.68 7.48
N GLU A 135 -12.25 10.98 7.72
CA GLU A 135 -12.93 11.97 6.87
C GLU A 135 -11.99 12.45 5.76
N ALA A 136 -11.56 11.53 4.89
CA ALA A 136 -10.71 11.86 3.75
C ALA A 136 -11.48 12.72 2.74
N LYS A 137 -10.87 13.83 2.30
CA LYS A 137 -11.50 14.79 1.38
C LYS A 137 -11.34 14.41 -0.09
N ALA A 138 -10.39 13.55 -0.40
CA ALA A 138 -10.05 13.14 -1.76
C ALA A 138 -9.97 11.62 -1.86
N THR A 139 -10.26 11.12 -3.04
CA THR A 139 -10.02 9.73 -3.45
C THR A 139 -9.08 9.70 -4.64
N SER A 140 -8.47 8.54 -4.87
CA SER A 140 -7.57 8.32 -5.97
C SER A 140 -7.72 6.91 -6.51
N PRO A 141 -7.73 6.71 -7.84
CA PRO A 141 -7.65 5.38 -8.43
C PRO A 141 -6.41 4.63 -7.95
N ILE A 142 -6.53 3.31 -7.72
CA ILE A 142 -5.37 2.49 -7.36
C ILE A 142 -4.52 2.12 -8.58
N GLU A 143 -5.14 2.02 -9.76
CA GLU A 143 -4.46 1.77 -11.04
C GLU A 143 -4.22 3.10 -11.75
N LYS A 144 -2.95 3.44 -11.93
CA LYS A 144 -2.51 4.66 -12.62
C LYS A 144 -1.25 4.41 -13.41
N ILE A 145 -1.09 5.19 -14.47
CA ILE A 145 0.15 5.24 -15.24
C ILE A 145 1.17 6.09 -14.45
N ALA A 146 2.39 5.60 -14.36
CA ALA A 146 3.50 6.31 -13.73
C ALA A 146 3.87 7.59 -14.48
N PRO A 147 4.54 8.55 -13.81
CA PRO A 147 5.08 9.74 -14.48
C PRO A 147 6.01 9.36 -15.64
N GLY A 148 5.81 10.02 -16.78
CA GLY A 148 6.58 9.81 -18.00
C GLY A 148 8.02 10.32 -17.89
N VAL A 149 8.88 9.96 -18.85
CA VAL A 149 10.32 10.30 -18.82
C VAL A 149 10.57 11.80 -18.69
N ILE A 150 9.81 12.63 -19.42
CA ILE A 150 9.95 14.10 -19.42
C ILE A 150 9.50 14.71 -18.07
N GLU A 151 8.60 14.04 -17.36
CA GLU A 151 8.01 14.49 -16.10
C GLU A 151 8.92 14.20 -14.91
N ARG A 152 9.90 13.32 -15.09
CA ARG A 152 10.86 12.93 -14.05
C ARG A 152 11.98 13.93 -13.91
N GLN A 153 12.57 13.95 -12.73
CA GLN A 153 13.82 14.64 -12.45
C GLN A 153 14.82 13.65 -11.87
N SER A 154 16.11 13.85 -12.16
CA SER A 154 17.18 13.11 -11.51
C SER A 154 17.04 13.20 -10.00
N VAL A 155 17.12 12.04 -9.35
CA VAL A 155 17.27 11.95 -7.91
C VAL A 155 18.54 12.74 -7.58
N THR A 156 18.52 13.56 -6.52
CA THR A 156 19.73 14.26 -6.00
C THR A 156 19.80 14.40 -4.47
N GLN A 157 18.68 14.22 -3.77
CA GLN A 157 18.61 14.35 -2.30
C GLN A 157 18.67 12.98 -1.62
N PRO A 158 19.42 12.81 -0.51
CA PRO A 158 19.47 11.55 0.20
C PRO A 158 18.21 11.26 1.01
N VAL A 159 17.95 9.97 1.20
CA VAL A 159 17.10 9.42 2.27
C VAL A 159 18.05 8.78 3.28
N GLN A 160 18.16 9.37 4.46
CA GLN A 160 19.05 8.86 5.51
C GLN A 160 18.34 7.70 6.22
N THR A 161 18.92 6.51 6.20
CA THR A 161 18.35 5.34 6.90
C THR A 161 18.71 5.32 8.38
N GLY A 162 19.80 5.98 8.77
CA GLY A 162 20.35 5.92 10.13
C GLY A 162 21.23 4.69 10.36
N LEU A 163 21.33 3.81 9.36
CA LEU A 163 22.14 2.60 9.40
C LEU A 163 23.44 2.88 8.66
N LYS A 164 24.53 3.06 9.42
CA LYS A 164 25.87 3.37 8.90
C LYS A 164 26.25 2.51 7.70
N SER A 165 26.00 1.21 7.78
CA SER A 165 26.31 0.24 6.72
C SER A 165 25.57 0.54 5.41
N ILE A 166 24.30 0.96 5.47
CA ILE A 166 23.51 1.31 4.28
C ILE A 166 23.93 2.70 3.79
N ASP A 167 23.87 3.71 4.66
CA ASP A 167 24.13 5.10 4.29
C ASP A 167 25.56 5.28 3.72
N SER A 168 26.53 4.45 4.14
CA SER A 168 27.89 4.45 3.59
C SER A 168 28.04 3.62 2.30
N MET A 169 27.55 2.38 2.27
CA MET A 169 27.84 1.45 1.17
C MET A 169 26.80 1.52 0.05
N VAL A 170 25.53 1.66 0.40
CA VAL A 170 24.37 1.57 -0.50
C VAL A 170 23.42 2.74 -0.20
N PRO A 171 23.81 3.99 -0.54
CA PRO A 171 23.00 5.15 -0.24
C PRO A 171 21.66 5.11 -1.00
N VAL A 172 20.60 5.60 -0.37
CA VAL A 172 19.25 5.70 -0.93
C VAL A 172 18.91 7.17 -1.18
N GLY A 173 18.28 7.48 -2.31
CA GLY A 173 17.85 8.83 -2.69
C GLY A 173 16.32 9.04 -2.70
N ARG A 174 15.90 10.31 -2.65
CA ARG A 174 14.50 10.77 -2.72
C ARG A 174 13.94 10.58 -4.14
N GLY A 175 13.07 9.58 -4.30
CA GLY A 175 12.55 9.08 -5.57
C GLY A 175 13.23 7.81 -6.12
N GLN A 176 14.16 7.21 -5.37
CA GLN A 176 14.81 5.94 -5.74
C GLN A 176 13.97 4.73 -5.33
N ARG A 177 14.17 3.60 -6.02
CA ARG A 177 13.61 2.29 -5.66
C ARG A 177 14.75 1.36 -5.23
N GLU A 178 14.85 1.07 -3.93
CA GLU A 178 15.95 0.25 -3.40
C GLU A 178 15.40 -1.03 -2.77
N LEU A 179 15.70 -2.18 -3.40
CA LEU A 179 15.20 -3.49 -2.95
C LEU A 179 15.86 -3.93 -1.64
N ILE A 180 15.08 -4.35 -0.65
CA ILE A 180 15.60 -5.09 0.51
C ILE A 180 15.30 -6.57 0.30
N ILE A 181 16.34 -7.36 0.05
CA ILE A 181 16.20 -8.78 -0.29
C ILE A 181 17.00 -9.63 0.67
N GLY A 182 16.44 -10.78 1.04
CA GLY A 182 17.15 -11.77 1.84
C GLY A 182 16.20 -12.81 2.41
N ASP A 183 16.78 -13.79 3.09
CA ASP A 183 16.03 -14.90 3.65
C ASP A 183 15.13 -14.48 4.81
N ARG A 184 14.27 -15.41 5.21
CA ARG A 184 13.44 -15.23 6.39
C ARG A 184 14.32 -14.94 7.62
N GLN A 185 13.86 -14.02 8.47
CA GLN A 185 14.53 -13.66 9.74
C GLN A 185 15.93 -13.01 9.64
N THR A 186 16.31 -12.43 8.50
CA THR A 186 17.60 -11.70 8.35
C THR A 186 17.57 -10.22 8.75
N GLY A 187 16.44 -9.71 9.24
CA GLY A 187 16.30 -8.32 9.71
C GLY A 187 15.73 -7.32 8.68
N LYS A 188 15.15 -7.78 7.56
CA LYS A 188 14.56 -6.93 6.50
C LYS A 188 13.59 -5.88 7.04
N THR A 189 12.58 -6.31 7.81
CA THR A 189 11.58 -5.42 8.41
C THR A 189 12.20 -4.45 9.44
N ALA A 190 13.28 -4.86 10.14
CA ALA A 190 13.96 -3.98 11.08
C ALA A 190 14.66 -2.83 10.34
N VAL A 191 15.37 -3.12 9.25
CA VAL A 191 15.99 -2.10 8.37
C VAL A 191 14.94 -1.11 7.86
N ALA A 192 13.79 -1.62 7.42
CA ALA A 192 12.67 -0.80 6.95
C ALA A 192 12.10 0.13 8.05
N ILE A 193 11.80 -0.41 9.24
CA ILE A 193 11.23 0.36 10.34
C ILE A 193 12.23 1.39 10.89
N ASP A 194 13.50 1.02 11.03
CA ASP A 194 14.56 1.95 11.45
C ASP A 194 14.67 3.11 10.46
N THR A 195 14.54 2.83 9.16
CA THR A 195 14.47 3.87 8.13
C THR A 195 13.29 4.80 8.35
N ILE A 196 12.07 4.30 8.62
CA ILE A 196 10.89 5.14 8.93
C ILE A 196 11.16 5.99 10.19
N ILE A 197 11.67 5.40 11.26
CA ILE A 197 11.95 6.10 12.53
C ILE A 197 12.95 7.23 12.29
N ASN A 198 13.96 7.02 11.45
CA ASN A 198 14.97 8.03 11.15
C ASN A 198 14.41 9.22 10.34
N GLN A 199 13.22 9.12 9.73
CA GLN A 199 12.61 10.24 8.99
C GLN A 199 11.97 11.31 9.89
N LYS A 200 12.01 11.14 11.22
CA LYS A 200 11.53 12.13 12.16
C LYS A 200 12.20 13.48 11.95
N GLY A 201 11.41 14.51 11.64
CA GLY A 201 11.90 15.86 11.37
C GLY A 201 12.51 16.07 9.97
N GLN A 202 12.47 15.08 9.08
CA GLN A 202 12.99 15.18 7.70
C GLN A 202 11.96 15.62 6.66
N ASN A 203 10.75 16.01 7.10
CA ASN A 203 9.60 16.36 6.25
C ASN A 203 9.33 15.32 5.17
N MET A 204 9.19 14.05 5.57
CA MET A 204 8.88 12.95 4.67
C MET A 204 7.77 12.08 5.26
N THR A 205 6.67 11.97 4.52
CA THR A 205 5.56 11.11 4.90
C THR A 205 5.91 9.66 4.63
N CYS A 206 5.74 8.79 5.61
CA CYS A 206 6.05 7.37 5.48
C CYS A 206 4.79 6.56 5.24
N ILE A 207 4.88 5.52 4.43
CA ILE A 207 3.81 4.55 4.19
C ILE A 207 4.40 3.16 4.40
N TYR A 208 3.83 2.39 5.31
CA TYR A 208 4.20 0.99 5.54
C TYR A 208 3.05 0.08 5.11
N VAL A 209 3.28 -0.71 4.05
CA VAL A 209 2.31 -1.64 3.49
C VAL A 209 2.65 -3.06 3.92
N ALA A 210 1.87 -3.63 4.84
CA ALA A 210 1.99 -5.01 5.28
C ALA A 210 1.11 -5.93 4.40
N ILE A 211 1.73 -6.86 3.70
CA ILE A 211 1.10 -7.76 2.72
C ILE A 211 1.27 -9.19 3.18
N GLY A 212 0.16 -9.88 3.47
CA GLY A 212 0.16 -11.27 3.94
C GLY A 212 0.94 -11.49 5.24
N GLN A 213 1.17 -10.44 6.03
CA GLN A 213 1.85 -10.53 7.32
C GLN A 213 0.89 -11.02 8.40
N LYS A 214 1.44 -11.62 9.46
CA LYS A 214 0.65 -11.96 10.65
C LYS A 214 0.15 -10.68 11.31
N ALA A 215 -1.13 -10.65 11.71
CA ALA A 215 -1.71 -9.50 12.40
C ALA A 215 -0.89 -9.09 13.64
N SER A 216 -0.41 -10.05 14.43
CA SER A 216 0.45 -9.80 15.59
C SER A 216 1.78 -9.13 15.23
N SER A 217 2.38 -9.47 14.08
CA SER A 217 3.58 -8.79 13.59
C SER A 217 3.28 -7.34 13.22
N VAL A 218 2.17 -7.08 12.52
CA VAL A 218 1.77 -5.71 12.15
C VAL A 218 1.54 -4.86 13.40
N VAL A 219 0.81 -5.39 14.40
CA VAL A 219 0.61 -4.70 15.69
C VAL A 219 1.93 -4.38 16.38
N ASN A 220 2.89 -5.31 16.37
CA ASN A 220 4.22 -5.05 16.95
C ASN A 220 4.97 -3.94 16.21
N VAL A 221 4.85 -3.86 14.88
CA VAL A 221 5.43 -2.77 14.08
C VAL A 221 4.77 -1.43 14.42
N VAL A 222 3.43 -1.38 14.42
CA VAL A 222 2.67 -0.16 14.79
C VAL A 222 3.06 0.32 16.18
N ARG A 223 3.13 -0.58 17.17
CA ARG A 223 3.56 -0.24 18.53
C ARG A 223 4.98 0.34 18.53
N LYS A 224 5.92 -0.24 17.79
CA LYS A 224 7.30 0.28 17.69
C LYS A 224 7.35 1.67 17.05
N LEU A 225 6.53 1.91 16.03
CA LEU A 225 6.39 3.23 15.42
C LEU A 225 5.76 4.24 16.39
N GLU A 226 4.78 3.85 17.20
CA GLU A 226 4.19 4.71 18.24
C GLU A 226 5.21 5.03 19.34
N GLU A 227 5.96 4.03 19.84
CA GLU A 227 7.00 4.18 20.87
C GLU A 227 8.06 5.24 20.47
N HIS A 228 8.42 5.33 19.19
CA HIS A 228 9.41 6.30 18.69
C HIS A 228 8.78 7.62 18.19
N GLY A 229 7.44 7.72 18.23
CA GLY A 229 6.68 8.86 17.70
C GLY A 229 6.66 8.94 16.17
N ALA A 230 6.96 7.83 15.48
CA ALA A 230 7.00 7.73 14.03
C ALA A 230 5.61 7.60 13.38
N MET A 231 4.60 7.14 14.13
CA MET A 231 3.22 7.13 13.65
C MET A 231 2.71 8.53 13.31
N ALA A 232 3.24 9.60 13.91
CA ALA A 232 2.82 10.98 13.63
C ALA A 232 3.03 11.43 12.16
N TYR A 233 3.81 10.69 11.38
CA TYR A 233 4.06 10.94 9.95
C TYR A 233 3.97 9.66 9.11
N THR A 234 3.39 8.57 9.66
CA THR A 234 3.31 7.28 8.97
C THR A 234 1.86 6.84 8.75
N ILE A 235 1.56 6.37 7.54
CA ILE A 235 0.33 5.66 7.19
C ILE A 235 0.65 4.16 7.19
N VAL A 236 -0.16 3.33 7.84
CA VAL A 236 -0.01 1.88 7.77
C VAL A 236 -1.17 1.27 6.98
N VAL A 237 -0.85 0.60 5.88
CA VAL A 237 -1.80 -0.19 5.10
C VAL A 237 -1.57 -1.65 5.44
N ALA A 238 -2.60 -2.36 5.91
CA ALA A 238 -2.49 -3.77 6.26
C ALA A 238 -3.49 -4.61 5.47
N ALA A 239 -2.95 -5.60 4.76
CA ALA A 239 -3.69 -6.75 4.24
C ALA A 239 -3.06 -8.00 4.85
N THR A 240 -3.62 -8.47 5.95
CA THR A 240 -3.04 -9.56 6.76
C THR A 240 -3.17 -10.92 6.07
N ALA A 241 -2.43 -11.92 6.56
CA ALA A 241 -2.45 -13.29 6.03
C ALA A 241 -3.85 -13.95 6.03
N SER A 242 -4.76 -13.50 6.91
CA SER A 242 -6.14 -14.00 7.02
C SER A 242 -7.10 -13.34 6.02
N GLU A 243 -6.72 -12.24 5.40
CA GLU A 243 -7.56 -11.55 4.41
C GLU A 243 -7.50 -12.24 3.05
N SER A 244 -8.48 -11.92 2.20
CA SER A 244 -8.56 -12.50 0.86
C SER A 244 -7.31 -12.20 0.04
N ALA A 245 -6.98 -13.10 -0.90
CA ALA A 245 -5.88 -12.88 -1.84
C ALA A 245 -6.06 -11.57 -2.63
N ALA A 246 -7.30 -11.16 -2.86
CA ALA A 246 -7.63 -9.90 -3.52
C ALA A 246 -7.14 -8.69 -2.73
N MET A 247 -7.38 -8.65 -1.42
CA MET A 247 -6.92 -7.57 -0.53
C MET A 247 -5.38 -7.51 -0.51
N GLN A 248 -4.72 -8.66 -0.41
CA GLN A 248 -3.26 -8.75 -0.44
C GLN A 248 -2.67 -8.30 -1.80
N PHE A 249 -3.37 -8.59 -2.90
CA PHE A 249 -2.99 -8.18 -4.25
C PHE A 249 -3.07 -6.65 -4.43
N ILE A 250 -4.15 -6.01 -3.96
CA ILE A 250 -4.38 -4.57 -4.18
C ILE A 250 -3.64 -3.67 -3.17
N ALA A 251 -3.32 -4.16 -1.97
CA ALA A 251 -2.73 -3.33 -0.89
C ALA A 251 -1.50 -2.50 -1.32
N PRO A 252 -0.53 -3.01 -2.09
CA PRO A 252 0.59 -2.20 -2.56
C PRO A 252 0.18 -1.06 -3.48
N TYR A 253 -0.82 -1.27 -4.35
CA TYR A 253 -1.35 -0.23 -5.21
C TYR A 253 -2.08 0.86 -4.42
N SER A 254 -2.86 0.45 -3.42
CA SER A 254 -3.54 1.37 -2.49
C SER A 254 -2.54 2.24 -1.74
N GLY A 255 -1.51 1.62 -1.15
CA GLY A 255 -0.43 2.34 -0.47
C GLY A 255 0.34 3.28 -1.42
N CYS A 256 0.60 2.84 -2.65
CA CYS A 256 1.23 3.67 -3.67
C CYS A 256 0.38 4.92 -3.97
N SER A 257 -0.93 4.77 -4.20
CA SER A 257 -1.83 5.90 -4.42
C SER A 257 -1.89 6.88 -3.23
N MET A 258 -1.79 6.38 -2.00
CA MET A 258 -1.66 7.23 -0.80
C MET A 258 -0.34 8.00 -0.78
N GLY A 259 0.78 7.39 -1.18
CA GLY A 259 2.07 8.05 -1.29
C GLY A 259 2.14 9.08 -2.44
N GLU A 260 1.51 8.77 -3.57
CA GLU A 260 1.45 9.68 -4.72
C GLU A 260 0.74 10.99 -4.41
N TYR A 261 -0.24 10.98 -3.50
CA TYR A 261 -0.91 12.20 -3.06
C TYR A 261 0.09 13.29 -2.61
N PHE A 262 1.13 12.88 -1.87
CA PHE A 262 2.19 13.77 -1.37
C PHE A 262 3.19 14.11 -2.48
N ARG A 263 3.64 13.11 -3.25
CA ARG A 263 4.54 13.31 -4.42
C ARG A 263 3.97 14.37 -5.38
N ASP A 264 2.70 14.26 -5.73
CA ASP A 264 2.06 15.12 -6.73
C ASP A 264 1.85 16.56 -6.22
N ARG A 265 2.02 16.80 -4.92
CA ARG A 265 1.94 18.11 -4.25
C ARG A 265 3.31 18.73 -3.95
N GLY A 266 4.38 18.15 -4.49
CA GLY A 266 5.74 18.64 -4.25
C GLY A 266 6.26 18.33 -2.86
N GLU A 267 5.70 17.31 -2.21
CA GLU A 267 6.18 16.75 -0.94
C GLU A 267 6.93 15.43 -1.20
N ASP A 268 7.68 14.98 -0.20
CA ASP A 268 8.44 13.75 -0.27
C ASP A 268 7.77 12.66 0.56
N ALA A 269 7.70 11.45 0.00
CA ALA A 269 7.15 10.28 0.64
C ALA A 269 8.09 9.07 0.53
N LEU A 270 8.09 8.23 1.55
CA LEU A 270 8.77 6.95 1.60
C LEU A 270 7.74 5.84 1.73
N ILE A 271 7.74 4.87 0.81
CA ILE A 271 6.86 3.70 0.88
C ILE A 271 7.66 2.41 1.05
N ILE A 272 7.21 1.55 1.96
CA ILE A 272 7.78 0.23 2.24
C ILE A 272 6.73 -0.83 1.95
N TYR A 273 7.10 -1.86 1.19
CA TYR A 273 6.22 -2.99 0.89
C TYR A 273 6.76 -4.26 1.57
N ASP A 274 6.06 -4.77 2.59
CA ASP A 274 6.44 -5.94 3.40
C ASP A 274 5.40 -7.08 3.28
N ASP A 275 5.48 -7.97 2.29
CA ASP A 275 6.48 -8.04 1.23
C ASP A 275 5.86 -8.32 -0.15
N LEU A 276 6.59 -7.99 -1.22
CA LEU A 276 6.12 -8.17 -2.59
C LEU A 276 6.11 -9.64 -3.02
N THR A 277 6.86 -10.51 -2.34
CA THR A 277 6.80 -11.96 -2.57
C THR A 277 5.39 -12.49 -2.28
N LYS A 278 4.77 -12.06 -1.17
CA LYS A 278 3.39 -12.42 -0.82
C LYS A 278 2.37 -11.80 -1.76
N GLN A 279 2.60 -10.59 -2.29
CA GLN A 279 1.76 -10.03 -3.34
C GLN A 279 1.79 -10.92 -4.61
N ALA A 280 2.97 -11.40 -5.02
CA ALA A 280 3.09 -12.30 -6.16
C ALA A 280 2.37 -13.62 -5.93
N TRP A 281 2.41 -14.17 -4.71
CA TRP A 281 1.65 -15.37 -4.35
C TRP A 281 0.14 -15.15 -4.41
N ALA A 282 -0.35 -14.03 -3.88
CA ALA A 282 -1.76 -13.65 -3.95
C ALA A 282 -2.22 -13.48 -5.40
N TYR A 283 -1.42 -12.82 -6.24
CA TYR A 283 -1.72 -12.65 -7.66
C TYR A 283 -1.72 -13.99 -8.40
N ARG A 284 -0.77 -14.88 -8.10
CA ARG A 284 -0.74 -16.25 -8.63
C ARG A 284 -2.00 -17.02 -8.27
N GLN A 285 -2.45 -16.96 -7.01
CA GLN A 285 -3.67 -17.61 -6.56
C GLN A 285 -4.89 -17.11 -7.33
N ILE A 286 -5.08 -15.79 -7.43
CA ILE A 286 -6.18 -15.18 -8.17
C ILE A 286 -6.16 -15.63 -9.64
N SER A 287 -4.98 -15.59 -10.27
CA SER A 287 -4.83 -15.93 -11.68
C SER A 287 -5.17 -17.40 -11.99
N LEU A 288 -4.74 -18.32 -11.12
CA LEU A 288 -5.05 -19.75 -11.24
C LEU A 288 -6.53 -20.04 -11.03
N LEU A 289 -7.17 -19.38 -10.06
CA LEU A 289 -8.61 -19.51 -9.83
C LEU A 289 -9.43 -18.95 -11.00
N LEU A 290 -8.93 -17.89 -11.66
CA LEU A 290 -9.48 -17.38 -12.93
C LEU A 290 -9.17 -18.27 -14.14
N ARG A 291 -8.51 -19.42 -13.94
CA ARG A 291 -8.09 -20.37 -14.97
C ARG A 291 -7.21 -19.75 -16.06
N ARG A 292 -6.42 -18.72 -15.72
CA ARG A 292 -5.41 -18.18 -16.62
C ARG A 292 -4.24 -19.18 -16.73
N PRO A 293 -3.70 -19.42 -17.92
CA PRO A 293 -2.55 -20.31 -18.08
C PRO A 293 -1.34 -19.84 -17.26
N PRO A 294 -0.72 -20.71 -16.44
CA PRO A 294 0.47 -20.38 -15.69
C PRO A 294 1.75 -20.52 -16.52
N GLY A 295 2.81 -19.82 -16.08
CA GLY A 295 4.18 -19.91 -16.60
C GLY A 295 5.15 -20.52 -15.59
N ARG A 296 6.38 -19.97 -15.53
CA ARG A 296 7.45 -20.44 -14.63
C ARG A 296 7.01 -20.35 -13.16
N GLU A 297 7.30 -21.38 -12.37
CA GLU A 297 6.92 -21.49 -10.94
C GLU A 297 5.41 -21.27 -10.69
N ALA A 298 4.60 -21.57 -11.70
CA ALA A 298 3.16 -21.38 -11.75
C ALA A 298 2.67 -19.92 -11.68
N TYR A 299 3.54 -18.92 -11.79
CA TYR A 299 3.13 -17.51 -11.86
C TYR A 299 2.50 -17.19 -13.22
N PRO A 300 1.57 -16.23 -13.29
CA PRO A 300 1.06 -15.77 -14.58
C PRO A 300 2.13 -15.04 -15.40
N GLY A 301 1.97 -15.02 -16.73
CA GLY A 301 2.96 -14.44 -17.64
C GLY A 301 3.23 -12.94 -17.44
N ASP A 302 2.31 -12.23 -16.80
CA ASP A 302 2.38 -10.79 -16.52
C ASP A 302 2.81 -10.45 -15.07
N VAL A 303 3.34 -11.41 -14.30
CA VAL A 303 3.86 -11.14 -12.94
C VAL A 303 5.01 -10.11 -12.93
N PHE A 304 5.78 -10.01 -14.02
CA PHE A 304 6.76 -8.93 -14.18
C PHE A 304 6.06 -7.57 -14.29
N TYR A 305 5.00 -7.49 -15.11
CA TYR A 305 4.23 -6.27 -15.31
C TYR A 305 3.52 -5.80 -14.03
N LEU A 306 3.09 -6.75 -13.18
CA LEU A 306 2.56 -6.46 -11.85
C LEU A 306 3.53 -5.59 -11.02
N HIS A 307 4.78 -6.03 -10.86
CA HIS A 307 5.73 -5.29 -10.04
C HIS A 307 6.30 -4.07 -10.77
N SER A 308 6.47 -4.13 -12.09
CA SER A 308 7.00 -2.99 -12.84
C SER A 308 6.05 -1.80 -12.83
N ARG A 309 4.75 -2.02 -13.10
CA ARG A 309 3.75 -0.93 -13.06
C ARG A 309 3.57 -0.33 -11.67
N LEU A 310 3.77 -1.14 -10.62
CA LEU A 310 3.75 -0.67 -9.23
C LEU A 310 4.99 0.19 -8.92
N LEU A 311 6.18 -0.35 -9.14
CA LEU A 311 7.43 0.28 -8.73
C LEU A 311 7.80 1.47 -9.62
N GLU A 312 7.41 1.50 -10.89
CA GLU A 312 7.63 2.66 -11.76
C GLU A 312 6.91 3.93 -11.31
N ARG A 313 5.88 3.82 -10.45
CA ARG A 313 5.21 4.97 -9.85
C ARG A 313 6.05 5.63 -8.74
N ALA A 314 7.00 4.92 -8.14
CA ALA A 314 7.95 5.50 -7.22
C ALA A 314 9.04 6.25 -8.02
N ALA A 315 8.93 7.58 -8.05
CA ALA A 315 9.78 8.45 -8.84
C ALA A 315 9.87 9.84 -8.20
N ARG A 316 10.89 10.61 -8.63
CA ARG A 316 10.97 12.06 -8.42
C ARG A 316 10.41 12.79 -9.64
N VAL A 317 9.51 13.72 -9.42
CA VAL A 317 8.88 14.53 -10.46
C VAL A 317 9.45 15.95 -10.50
N ASN A 318 9.49 16.54 -11.69
CA ASN A 318 9.99 17.89 -11.90
C ASN A 318 8.96 18.97 -11.43
N PRO A 319 9.37 20.25 -11.31
CA PRO A 319 8.47 21.30 -10.86
C PRO A 319 7.26 21.54 -11.77
N ASP A 320 7.44 21.42 -13.09
CA ASP A 320 6.38 21.66 -14.08
C ASP A 320 5.25 20.64 -13.92
N TYR A 321 5.59 19.39 -13.61
CA TYR A 321 4.63 18.33 -13.29
C TYR A 321 3.82 18.69 -12.05
N VAL A 322 4.48 19.11 -10.96
CA VAL A 322 3.81 19.49 -9.71
C VAL A 322 2.90 20.70 -9.92
N GLU A 323 3.36 21.71 -10.67
CA GLU A 323 2.55 22.89 -10.97
C GLU A 323 1.29 22.51 -11.75
N ARG A 324 1.41 21.61 -12.74
CA ARG A 324 0.28 21.10 -13.51
C ARG A 324 -0.69 20.28 -12.65
N MET A 325 -0.18 19.38 -11.82
CA MET A 325 -1.01 18.51 -10.96
C MET A 325 -1.76 19.28 -9.88
N THR A 326 -1.14 20.33 -9.34
CA THR A 326 -1.73 21.20 -8.31
C THR A 326 -2.48 22.40 -8.91
N LYS A 327 -2.70 22.44 -10.23
CA LYS A 327 -3.38 23.54 -10.93
C LYS A 327 -2.79 24.93 -10.60
N GLY A 328 -1.48 24.98 -10.39
CA GLY A 328 -0.75 26.22 -10.10
C GLY A 328 -0.63 26.59 -8.62
N GLU A 329 -1.21 25.81 -7.70
CA GLU A 329 -1.12 26.09 -6.25
C GLU A 329 0.30 25.92 -5.71
N VAL A 330 1.05 24.93 -6.22
CA VAL A 330 2.44 24.67 -5.83
C VAL A 330 3.36 24.96 -7.01
N LYS A 331 4.31 25.88 -6.84
CA LYS A 331 5.27 26.27 -7.87
C LYS A 331 6.71 26.06 -7.41
N GLY A 332 7.59 25.67 -8.34
CA GLY A 332 9.03 25.54 -8.10
C GLY A 332 9.45 24.43 -7.15
N LYS A 333 8.52 23.58 -6.68
CA LYS A 333 8.82 22.42 -5.83
C LYS A 333 8.81 21.13 -6.62
N THR A 334 9.61 20.17 -6.17
CA THR A 334 9.69 18.82 -6.73
C THR A 334 9.18 17.86 -5.67
N GLY A 335 8.35 16.90 -6.04
CA GLY A 335 7.94 15.83 -5.13
C GLY A 335 8.64 14.53 -5.44
N SER A 336 8.70 13.63 -4.47
CA SER A 336 9.26 12.31 -4.67
C SER A 336 8.53 11.22 -3.90
N LEU A 337 8.52 10.02 -4.47
CA LEU A 337 8.11 8.80 -3.79
C LEU A 337 9.28 7.82 -3.84
N THR A 338 9.99 7.64 -2.74
CA THR A 338 11.03 6.62 -2.57
C THR A 338 10.38 5.30 -2.19
N ALA A 339 10.79 4.19 -2.80
CA ALA A 339 10.26 2.86 -2.48
C ALA A 339 11.34 1.91 -1.96
N LEU A 340 11.01 1.21 -0.86
CA LEU A 340 11.78 0.10 -0.32
C LEU A 340 10.95 -1.19 -0.39
N PRO A 341 10.88 -1.85 -1.56
CA PRO A 341 10.24 -3.15 -1.64
C PRO A 341 11.05 -4.19 -0.88
N ILE A 342 10.36 -5.04 -0.12
CA ILE A 342 10.96 -6.22 0.52
C ILE A 342 10.66 -7.45 -0.34
N ILE A 343 11.68 -8.28 -0.55
CA ILE A 343 11.55 -9.62 -1.14
C ILE A 343 12.14 -10.66 -0.19
N GLU A 344 11.38 -11.71 0.06
CA GLU A 344 11.84 -12.90 0.74
C GLU A 344 12.37 -13.92 -0.28
N THR A 345 13.63 -14.32 -0.11
CA THR A 345 14.24 -15.46 -0.81
C THR A 345 13.99 -16.76 -0.05
N GLN A 346 14.13 -17.89 -0.74
CA GLN A 346 14.10 -19.22 -0.13
C GLN A 346 15.52 -19.79 -0.17
N ALA A 347 16.08 -20.05 1.01
CA ALA A 347 17.44 -20.62 1.17
C ALA A 347 18.53 -19.83 0.41
N GLY A 348 18.42 -18.51 0.37
CA GLY A 348 19.38 -17.60 -0.25
C GLY A 348 19.32 -17.56 -1.77
N ASP A 349 18.37 -18.25 -2.41
CA ASP A 349 18.28 -18.30 -3.87
C ASP A 349 17.77 -16.98 -4.47
N VAL A 350 18.71 -16.16 -4.94
CA VAL A 350 18.47 -14.91 -5.67
C VAL A 350 18.11 -15.13 -7.14
N THR A 351 18.27 -16.34 -7.66
CA THR A 351 18.03 -16.67 -9.07
C THR A 351 16.60 -17.15 -9.34
N ALA A 352 15.81 -17.29 -8.27
CA ALA A 352 14.37 -17.55 -8.36
C ALA A 352 13.65 -16.47 -9.17
N PHE A 353 12.48 -16.82 -9.73
CA PHE A 353 11.83 -15.99 -10.74
C PHE A 353 11.41 -14.60 -10.23
N VAL A 354 10.74 -14.52 -9.07
CA VAL A 354 10.27 -13.24 -8.50
C VAL A 354 11.43 -12.35 -8.04
N PRO A 355 12.43 -12.84 -7.27
CA PRO A 355 13.62 -12.06 -6.93
C PRO A 355 14.32 -11.45 -8.15
N THR A 356 14.58 -12.25 -9.19
CA THR A 356 15.26 -11.80 -10.40
C THR A 356 14.47 -10.69 -11.11
N ASN A 357 13.15 -10.84 -11.21
CA ASN A 357 12.28 -9.82 -11.80
C ASN A 357 12.39 -8.50 -11.04
N VAL A 358 12.26 -8.51 -9.71
CA VAL A 358 12.28 -7.27 -8.92
C VAL A 358 13.66 -6.62 -8.91
N ILE A 359 14.75 -7.39 -8.89
CA ILE A 359 16.13 -6.87 -9.05
C ILE A 359 16.29 -6.11 -10.37
N SER A 360 15.64 -6.58 -11.44
CA SER A 360 15.71 -5.91 -12.75
C SER A 360 14.87 -4.65 -12.85
N ILE A 361 13.91 -4.45 -11.94
CA ILE A 361 13.01 -3.28 -11.90
C ILE A 361 13.58 -2.19 -10.98
N THR A 362 14.16 -2.55 -9.84
CA THR A 362 14.65 -1.58 -8.85
C THR A 362 15.97 -0.93 -9.28
N ASP A 363 16.30 0.21 -8.68
CA ASP A 363 17.53 0.96 -8.98
C ASP A 363 18.73 0.46 -8.15
N GLY A 364 18.59 -0.66 -7.48
CA GLY A 364 19.56 -1.21 -6.56
C GLY A 364 18.95 -2.27 -5.66
N GLN A 365 19.81 -2.86 -4.83
CA GLN A 365 19.43 -3.84 -3.84
C GLN A 365 20.36 -3.83 -2.62
N ILE A 366 19.78 -4.06 -1.45
CA ILE A 366 20.41 -4.34 -0.17
C ILE A 366 20.16 -5.82 0.11
N PHE A 367 21.22 -6.62 0.02
CA PHE A 367 21.18 -8.06 0.24
C PHE A 367 21.53 -8.41 1.68
N LEU A 368 20.58 -8.98 2.43
CA LEU A 368 20.76 -9.44 3.80
C LEU A 368 21.00 -10.96 3.84
N GLU A 369 22.17 -11.35 4.34
CA GLU A 369 22.65 -12.72 4.31
C GLU A 369 22.48 -13.43 5.67
N THR A 370 22.00 -14.67 5.64
CA THR A 370 21.76 -15.48 6.84
C THR A 370 23.07 -15.79 7.59
N ASP A 371 24.15 -16.08 6.87
CA ASP A 371 25.43 -16.44 7.48
C ASP A 371 26.06 -15.27 8.24
N LEU A 372 26.01 -14.06 7.66
CA LEU A 372 26.45 -12.84 8.33
C LEU A 372 25.60 -12.55 9.59
N PHE A 373 24.29 -12.74 9.50
CA PHE A 373 23.38 -12.55 10.63
C PHE A 373 23.68 -13.52 11.79
N ASN A 374 23.96 -14.79 11.46
CA ASN A 374 24.31 -15.83 12.42
C ASN A 374 25.71 -15.61 13.02
N ALA A 375 26.63 -15.00 12.27
CA ALA A 375 27.94 -14.57 12.74
C ALA A 375 27.89 -13.31 13.63
N GLY A 376 26.70 -12.76 13.89
CA GLY A 376 26.50 -11.59 14.76
C GLY A 376 26.65 -10.24 14.06
N ILE A 377 26.83 -10.21 12.73
CA ILE A 377 26.89 -8.97 11.95
C ILE A 377 25.46 -8.49 11.69
N ARG A 378 25.07 -7.37 12.29
CA ARG A 378 23.72 -6.78 12.20
C ARG A 378 23.81 -5.26 12.01
N PRO A 379 23.28 -4.68 10.92
CA PRO A 379 22.58 -5.33 9.80
C PRO A 379 23.47 -6.28 9.00
N ALA A 380 22.92 -7.41 8.56
CA ALA A 380 23.63 -8.49 7.90
C ALA A 380 23.86 -8.25 6.39
N ILE A 381 24.35 -7.07 6.03
CA ILE A 381 24.46 -6.62 4.64
C ILE A 381 25.68 -7.26 3.97
N ASN A 382 25.46 -7.93 2.85
CA ASN A 382 26.54 -8.37 1.97
C ASN A 382 26.98 -7.20 1.07
N ALA A 383 28.16 -6.65 1.36
CA ALA A 383 28.69 -5.49 0.64
C ALA A 383 29.07 -5.76 -0.83
N GLY A 384 29.27 -7.02 -1.23
CA GLY A 384 29.62 -7.39 -2.60
C GLY A 384 28.40 -7.53 -3.52
N ILE A 385 27.28 -8.03 -2.98
CA ILE A 385 26.04 -8.25 -3.73
C ILE A 385 25.13 -7.02 -3.69
N SER A 386 25.21 -6.24 -2.60
CA SER A 386 24.40 -5.03 -2.46
C SER A 386 24.93 -3.89 -3.33
N VAL A 387 24.06 -3.22 -4.07
CA VAL A 387 24.42 -2.21 -5.07
C VAL A 387 23.38 -1.11 -5.09
N SER A 388 23.82 0.16 -5.14
CA SER A 388 22.96 1.31 -5.47
C SER A 388 23.36 1.83 -6.85
N ARG A 389 22.48 1.73 -7.85
CA ARG A 389 22.77 2.14 -9.25
C ARG A 389 22.72 3.65 -9.43
N VAL A 390 22.09 4.36 -8.49
CA VAL A 390 22.05 5.83 -8.45
C VAL A 390 23.37 6.43 -7.91
N GLY A 391 24.18 5.62 -7.22
CA GLY A 391 25.57 5.94 -6.85
C GLY A 391 25.71 7.07 -5.83
N GLY A 392 26.86 7.77 -5.85
CA GLY A 392 27.25 8.78 -4.85
C GLY A 392 26.66 10.18 -5.06
N GLN A 393 25.82 10.41 -6.07
CA GLN A 393 25.32 11.75 -6.44
C GLN A 393 24.49 12.45 -5.34
N HIS A 394 24.13 11.70 -4.30
CA HIS A 394 23.19 12.09 -3.23
C HIS A 394 23.82 12.04 -1.85
N LYS A 395 25.07 11.57 -1.76
CA LYS A 395 25.76 11.55 -0.47
C LYS A 395 25.97 13.00 -0.03
N PRO A 396 25.77 13.31 1.27
CA PRO A 396 26.22 14.58 1.82
C PRO A 396 27.70 14.79 1.45
N ARG A 397 28.03 15.97 0.92
CA ARG A 397 29.41 16.32 0.54
C ARG A 397 30.34 16.37 1.73
#